data_AF-A0A8J7EEN9-F1
#
_entry.id   AF-A0A8J7EEN9-F1
#
_cell.length_a   1.000
_cell.length_b   1.000
_cell.length_c   1.000
_cell.angle_alpha   90.00
_cell.angle_beta   90.00
_cell.angle_gamma   90.00
#
_symmetry.space_group_name_H-M   'P 1'
#
loop_
_entity.id
_entity.type
_entity.pdbx_description
1 polymer ?
#
loop_
_entity_poly.entity_id
_entity_poly.type
_entity_poly.pdbx_seq_one_letter_code
_entity_poly.pdbx_strand_id
1 'polypeptide(L)'
;MTTIEPDRFKNSAIAADSSAVLAHLGILQDIVTRMANNSASCKTWCITLVSAILVLIADKGEAKFVGLALLPVILFGLLDAYYLCQERAFRAGYNAFVTKLHNGQATTADLFRLAPPAGTSVVQGLLKALTSFAVYPFYLTLLAMIVVARFAIL
;
A
#
# COMPACT_ATOMS: atom_id res chain seq x y z
N MET A 1 -26.23 -12.73 -43.47
CA MET A 1 -26.15 -12.19 -42.10
C MET A 1 -25.14 -13.04 -41.33
N THR A 2 -23.85 -12.71 -41.40
CA THR A 2 -22.79 -13.42 -40.68
C THR A 2 -22.95 -13.16 -39.19
N THR A 3 -23.34 -14.19 -38.44
CA THR A 3 -23.38 -14.17 -36.97
C THR A 3 -21.95 -14.01 -36.46
N ILE A 4 -21.62 -12.82 -35.94
CA ILE A 4 -20.37 -12.61 -35.22
C ILE A 4 -20.47 -13.41 -33.91
N GLU A 5 -19.70 -14.49 -33.80
CA GLU A 5 -19.59 -15.23 -32.54
C GLU A 5 -19.07 -14.29 -31.42
N PRO A 6 -19.80 -14.19 -30.29
CA PRO A 6 -19.48 -13.23 -29.22
C PRO A 6 -18.13 -13.51 -28.53
N ASP A 7 -17.56 -14.71 -28.68
CA ASP A 7 -16.31 -15.11 -28.02
C ASP A 7 -15.04 -14.85 -28.84
N ARG A 8 -15.15 -14.48 -30.13
CA ARG A 8 -13.98 -14.23 -31.00
C ARG A 8 -13.08 -13.11 -30.47
N PHE A 9 -13.65 -12.14 -29.77
CA PHE A 9 -12.91 -10.98 -29.24
C PHE A 9 -12.28 -11.22 -27.87
N LYS A 10 -12.60 -12.30 -27.15
CA LYS A 10 -12.12 -12.51 -25.76
C LYS A 10 -10.67 -13.01 -25.68
N ASN A 11 -10.13 -13.58 -26.76
CA ASN A 11 -8.81 -14.23 -26.75
C ASN A 11 -7.90 -13.81 -27.91
N SER A 12 -8.12 -12.63 -28.50
CA SER A 12 -7.18 -12.09 -29.47
C SER A 12 -5.87 -11.68 -28.77
N ALA A 13 -4.73 -12.10 -29.33
CA ALA A 13 -3.43 -11.63 -28.90
C ALA A 13 -3.34 -10.10 -29.02
N ILE A 14 -2.66 -9.45 -28.07
CA ILE A 14 -2.54 -7.99 -28.03
C ILE A 14 -1.08 -7.58 -28.27
N ALA A 15 -0.88 -6.57 -29.13
CA ALA A 15 0.41 -5.95 -29.34
C ALA A 15 0.79 -5.02 -28.17
N ALA A 16 2.07 -4.96 -27.83
CA ALA A 16 2.55 -4.18 -26.68
C ALA A 16 2.39 -2.66 -26.83
N ASP A 17 2.40 -2.17 -28.06
CA ASP A 17 2.20 -0.77 -28.44
C ASP A 17 0.71 -0.38 -28.55
N SER A 18 -0.20 -1.32 -28.28
CA SER A 18 -1.64 -1.04 -28.25
C SER A 18 -1.98 0.02 -27.20
N SER A 19 -2.81 0.98 -27.58
CA SER A 19 -3.34 2.00 -26.67
C SER A 19 -4.05 1.39 -25.45
N ALA A 20 -4.69 0.23 -25.62
CA ALA A 20 -5.35 -0.48 -24.53
C ALA A 20 -4.36 -1.05 -23.50
N VAL A 21 -3.20 -1.53 -23.95
CA VAL A 21 -2.10 -2.00 -23.09
C VAL A 21 -1.51 -0.84 -22.31
N LEU A 22 -1.21 0.27 -22.99
CA LEU A 22 -0.70 1.49 -22.36
C LEU A 22 -1.69 2.02 -21.30
N ALA A 23 -2.98 2.07 -21.62
CA ALA A 23 -4.02 2.49 -20.68
C ALA A 23 -4.13 1.55 -19.47
N HIS A 24 -4.08 0.22 -19.69
CA HIS A 24 -4.12 -0.75 -18.60
C HIS A 24 -2.92 -0.62 -17.65
N LEU A 25 -1.70 -0.51 -18.17
CA LEU A 25 -0.50 -0.30 -17.38
C LEU A 25 -0.53 1.05 -16.64
N GLY A 26 -1.04 2.10 -17.29
CA GLY A 26 -1.26 3.41 -16.67
C GLY A 26 -2.18 3.34 -15.45
N ILE A 27 -3.34 2.68 -15.58
CA ILE A 27 -4.28 2.48 -14.46
C ILE A 27 -3.62 1.76 -13.29
N LEU A 28 -2.85 0.68 -13.56
CA LEU A 28 -2.14 -0.05 -12.51
C LEU A 28 -1.09 0.83 -11.81
N GLN A 29 -0.34 1.62 -12.58
CA GLN A 29 0.66 2.54 -12.04
C GLN A 29 0.02 3.65 -11.19
N ASP A 30 -1.14 4.18 -11.61
CA ASP A 30 -1.88 5.18 -10.84
C ASP A 30 -2.37 4.60 -9.50
N ILE A 31 -2.83 3.35 -9.49
CA ILE A 31 -3.21 2.66 -8.25
C ILE A 31 -2.00 2.49 -7.33
N VAL A 32 -0.86 2.02 -7.85
CA VAL A 32 0.41 1.89 -7.09
C VAL A 32 0.81 3.23 -6.48
N THR A 33 0.75 4.31 -7.27
CA THR A 33 1.07 5.68 -6.82
C THR A 33 0.14 6.13 -5.70
N ARG A 34 -1.17 5.86 -5.81
CA ARG A 34 -2.13 6.17 -4.75
C ARG A 34 -1.86 5.39 -3.46
N MET A 35 -1.45 4.12 -3.55
CA MET A 35 -1.11 3.32 -2.36
C MET A 35 0.15 3.86 -1.67
N ALA A 36 1.18 4.21 -2.43
CA ALA A 36 2.40 4.83 -1.91
C ALA A 36 2.11 6.19 -1.25
N ASN A 37 1.27 7.01 -1.86
CA ASN A 37 0.87 8.31 -1.29
C ASN A 37 0.04 8.16 -0.01
N ASN A 38 -0.85 7.18 0.06
CA ASN A 38 -1.61 6.88 1.28
C ASN A 38 -0.71 6.36 2.40
N SER A 39 0.27 5.50 2.08
CA SER A 39 1.32 5.05 3.01
C SER A 39 2.12 6.22 3.57
N ALA A 40 2.59 7.14 2.71
CA ALA A 40 3.29 8.36 3.14
C ALA A 40 2.39 9.26 4.00
N SER A 41 1.11 9.41 3.64
CA SER A 41 0.14 10.19 4.42
C SER A 41 -0.06 9.62 5.83
N CYS A 42 -0.06 8.30 6.00
CA CYS A 42 -0.13 7.66 7.32
C CYS A 42 1.03 8.10 8.22
N LYS A 43 2.24 8.16 7.67
CA LYS A 43 3.44 8.60 8.39
C LYS A 43 3.33 10.07 8.80
N THR A 44 2.92 10.94 7.88
CA THR A 44 2.74 12.38 8.14
C THR A 44 1.71 12.62 9.24
N TRP A 45 0.51 12.03 9.13
CA TRP A 45 -0.54 12.21 10.15
C TRP A 45 -0.17 11.59 11.49
N CYS A 46 0.56 10.48 11.49
CA CYS A 46 1.08 9.88 12.71
C CYS A 46 2.02 10.84 13.45
N ILE A 47 3.01 11.42 12.75
CA ILE A 47 3.93 12.41 13.36
C ILE A 47 3.13 13.59 13.93
N THR A 48 2.25 14.19 13.14
CA THR A 48 1.47 15.36 13.56
C THR A 48 0.68 15.09 14.84
N LEU A 49 -0.03 13.95 14.92
CA LEU A 49 -0.84 13.61 16.08
C LEU A 49 0.01 13.22 17.28
N VAL A 50 1.09 12.45 17.10
CA VAL A 50 2.01 12.09 18.18
C VAL A 50 2.65 13.35 18.76
N SER A 51 3.16 14.25 17.92
CA SER A 51 3.74 15.53 18.35
C SER A 51 2.73 16.39 19.12
N ALA A 52 1.50 16.54 18.62
CA ALA A 52 0.47 17.31 19.30
C ALA A 52 0.12 16.73 20.69
N ILE A 53 0.01 15.40 20.79
CA ILE A 53 -0.26 14.72 22.07
C ILE A 53 0.91 14.90 23.04
N LEU A 54 2.16 14.74 22.58
CA LEU A 54 3.33 14.89 23.44
C LEU A 54 3.48 16.32 23.98
N VAL A 55 3.27 17.34 23.14
CA VAL A 55 3.29 18.75 23.56
C VAL A 55 2.20 19.01 24.60
N LEU A 56 0.97 18.53 24.37
CA LEU A 56 -0.14 18.70 25.31
C LEU A 56 0.13 18.05 26.68
N ILE A 57 0.79 16.89 26.69
CA ILE A 57 1.11 16.17 27.93
C ILE A 57 2.26 16.85 28.67
N ALA A 58 3.28 17.32 27.95
CA ALA A 58 4.38 18.09 28.53
C ALA A 58 3.88 19.38 29.20
N ASP A 59 2.94 20.09 28.57
CA ASP A 59 2.35 21.32 29.10
C ASP A 59 1.52 21.07 30.38
N LYS A 60 0.78 19.96 30.45
CA LYS A 60 -0.05 19.60 31.62
C LYS A 60 0.72 18.92 32.75
N GLY A 61 1.95 18.46 32.52
CA GLY A 61 2.75 17.72 33.52
C GLY A 61 2.17 16.35 33.91
N GLU A 62 1.24 15.79 33.13
CA GLU A 62 0.56 14.53 33.46
C GLU A 62 1.19 13.34 32.71
N ALA A 63 2.42 12.95 33.09
CA ALA A 63 3.19 11.86 32.46
C ALA A 63 2.44 10.52 32.36
N LYS A 64 1.44 10.30 33.22
CA LYS A 64 0.56 9.11 33.18
C LYS A 64 -0.20 8.95 31.85
N PHE A 65 -0.36 10.03 31.07
CA PHE A 65 -1.08 9.99 29.80
C PHE A 65 -0.19 9.82 28.56
N VAL A 66 1.14 9.73 28.69
CA VAL A 66 2.06 9.55 27.53
C VAL A 66 1.70 8.33 26.68
N GLY A 67 1.12 7.29 27.29
CA GLY A 67 0.63 6.11 26.57
C GLY A 67 -0.45 6.40 25.52
N LEU A 68 -1.15 7.53 25.60
CA LEU A 68 -2.15 7.95 24.61
C LEU A 68 -1.52 8.18 23.22
N ALA A 69 -0.24 8.57 23.17
CA ALA A 69 0.49 8.74 21.91
C ALA A 69 0.72 7.41 21.17
N LEU A 70 0.56 6.25 21.82
CA LEU A 70 0.66 4.94 21.17
C LEU A 70 -0.54 4.64 20.27
N LEU A 71 -1.70 5.24 20.53
CA LEU A 71 -2.92 5.01 19.76
C LEU A 71 -2.75 5.38 18.27
N PRO A 72 -2.32 6.61 17.91
CA PRO A 72 -2.05 6.92 16.51
C PRO A 72 -0.90 6.10 15.93
N VAL A 73 0.13 5.74 16.70
CA VAL A 73 1.24 4.89 16.23
C VAL A 73 0.74 3.52 15.76
N ILE A 74 -0.09 2.85 16.56
CA ILE A 74 -0.65 1.54 16.22
C ILE A 74 -1.59 1.65 15.02
N LEU A 75 -2.52 2.62 15.06
CA LEU A 75 -3.52 2.80 14.00
C LEU A 75 -2.88 3.10 12.64
N PHE A 76 -2.00 4.11 12.58
CA PHE A 76 -1.34 4.48 11.33
C PHE A 76 -0.30 3.45 10.91
N GLY A 77 0.35 2.74 11.83
CA GLY A 77 1.27 1.65 11.50
C GLY A 77 0.58 0.48 10.80
N LEU A 78 -0.62 0.10 11.27
CA LEU A 78 -1.43 -0.93 10.61
C LEU A 78 -1.92 -0.47 9.23
N LEU A 79 -2.39 0.78 9.12
CA LEU A 79 -2.84 1.34 7.83
C LEU A 79 -1.69 1.46 6.82
N ASP A 80 -0.52 1.92 7.26
CA ASP A 80 0.67 2.02 6.42
C ASP A 80 1.10 0.64 5.88
N ALA A 81 1.18 -0.36 6.76
CA ALA A 81 1.46 -1.72 6.35
C ALA A 81 0.40 -2.29 5.40
N TYR A 82 -0.87 -1.96 5.60
CA TYR A 82 -1.95 -2.36 4.71
C TYR A 82 -1.77 -1.76 3.31
N TYR A 83 -1.50 -0.45 3.20
CA TYR A 83 -1.27 0.20 1.91
C TYR A 83 -0.04 -0.34 1.20
N LEU A 84 1.04 -0.63 1.93
CA LEU A 84 2.23 -1.27 1.37
C LEU A 84 1.95 -2.70 0.88
N CYS A 85 1.12 -3.46 1.59
CA CYS A 85 0.67 -4.78 1.14
C CYS A 85 -0.09 -4.69 -0.19
N GLN A 86 -1.01 -3.73 -0.29
CA GLN A 86 -1.77 -3.48 -1.52
C GLN A 86 -0.86 -3.01 -2.68
N GLU A 87 0.07 -2.10 -2.42
CA GLU A 87 1.06 -1.66 -3.41
C GLU A 87 1.83 -2.86 -4.00
N ARG A 88 2.34 -3.75 -3.14
CA ARG A 88 3.06 -4.96 -3.55
C ARG A 88 2.18 -5.89 -4.40
N ALA A 89 0.90 -6.04 -4.04
CA ALA A 89 -0.05 -6.84 -4.80
C ALA A 89 -0.27 -6.27 -6.21
N PHE A 90 -0.47 -4.96 -6.33
CA PHE A 90 -0.62 -4.30 -7.64
C PHE A 90 0.66 -4.34 -8.47
N ARG A 91 1.83 -4.16 -7.85
CA ARG A 91 3.13 -4.32 -8.54
C ARG A 91 3.35 -5.74 -9.05
N ALA A 92 2.94 -6.75 -8.28
CA ALA A 92 3.00 -8.13 -8.73
C ALA A 92 2.08 -8.38 -9.93
N GLY A 93 0.85 -7.84 -9.91
CA GLY A 93 -0.08 -7.90 -11.03
C GLY A 93 0.46 -7.20 -12.29
N TYR A 94 1.04 -6.02 -12.13
CA TYR A 94 1.70 -5.28 -13.21
C TYR A 94 2.82 -6.12 -13.85
N ASN A 95 3.74 -6.64 -13.05
CA ASN A 95 4.86 -7.45 -13.53
C ASN A 95 4.39 -8.75 -14.20
N ALA A 96 3.35 -9.39 -13.66
CA ALA A 96 2.76 -10.59 -14.25
C ALA A 96 2.14 -10.30 -15.63
N PHE A 97 1.43 -9.18 -15.77
CA PHE A 97 0.88 -8.76 -17.06
C PHE A 97 1.98 -8.45 -18.08
N VAL A 98 3.02 -7.69 -17.69
CA VAL A 98 4.17 -7.40 -18.56
C VAL A 98 4.89 -8.68 -19.00
N THR A 99 5.03 -9.66 -18.09
CA THR A 99 5.62 -10.96 -18.42
C THR A 99 4.78 -11.72 -19.46
N LYS A 100 3.46 -11.76 -19.29
CA LYS A 100 2.55 -12.34 -20.30
C LYS A 100 2.66 -11.64 -21.65
N LEU A 101 2.77 -10.31 -21.64
CA LEU A 101 2.89 -9.50 -22.85
C LEU A 101 4.18 -9.82 -23.62
N HIS A 102 5.33 -9.85 -22.93
CA HIS A 102 6.61 -10.22 -23.55
C HIS A 102 6.63 -11.65 -24.10
N ASN A 103 5.89 -12.56 -23.48
CA ASN A 103 5.78 -13.95 -23.92
C ASN A 103 4.72 -14.16 -25.04
N GLY A 104 4.04 -13.11 -25.49
CA GLY A 104 2.97 -13.22 -26.50
C GLY A 104 1.71 -13.94 -26.01
N GLN A 105 1.54 -14.06 -24.68
CA GLN A 105 0.43 -14.79 -24.03
C GLN A 105 -0.69 -13.86 -23.55
N ALA A 106 -0.49 -12.54 -23.62
CA ALA A 106 -1.49 -11.58 -23.18
C ALA A 106 -2.67 -11.51 -24.17
N THR A 107 -3.88 -11.65 -23.64
CA THR A 107 -5.12 -11.57 -24.42
C THR A 107 -6.02 -10.44 -23.94
N THR A 108 -7.02 -10.08 -24.75
CA THR A 108 -8.04 -9.07 -24.42
C THR A 108 -8.81 -9.37 -23.13
N ALA A 109 -8.94 -10.63 -22.72
CA ALA A 109 -9.54 -11.00 -21.43
C ALA A 109 -8.66 -10.66 -20.21
N ASP A 110 -7.36 -10.46 -20.40
CA ASP A 110 -6.45 -10.02 -19.31
C ASP A 110 -6.53 -8.49 -19.09
N LEU A 111 -6.97 -7.72 -20.09
CA LEU A 111 -7.06 -6.27 -19.99
C LEU A 111 -8.16 -5.84 -19.02
N PHE A 112 -7.85 -4.77 -18.26
CA PHE A 112 -8.77 -4.12 -17.31
C PHE A 112 -9.32 -5.06 -16.21
N ARG A 113 -8.70 -6.24 -16.03
CA ARG A 113 -9.03 -7.15 -14.94
C ARG A 113 -8.23 -6.79 -13.69
N LEU A 114 -8.91 -6.16 -12.73
CA LEU A 114 -8.37 -5.86 -11.40
C LEU A 114 -8.78 -6.98 -10.44
N ALA A 115 -8.15 -8.15 -10.57
CA ALA A 115 -8.32 -9.23 -9.60
C ALA A 115 -7.16 -9.20 -8.60
N PRO A 116 -7.41 -9.40 -7.29
CA PRO A 116 -6.33 -9.57 -6.32
C PRO A 116 -5.48 -10.78 -6.73
N PRO A 117 -4.14 -10.72 -6.54
CA PRO A 117 -3.28 -11.86 -6.82
C PRO A 117 -3.79 -13.11 -6.10
N ALA A 118 -4.01 -14.19 -6.86
CA ALA A 118 -4.47 -15.44 -6.26
C ALA A 118 -3.42 -16.00 -5.29
N GLY A 119 -3.85 -16.41 -4.09
CA GLY A 119 -3.02 -17.19 -3.17
C GLY A 119 -2.26 -16.42 -2.07
N THR A 120 -2.36 -15.09 -1.97
CA THR A 120 -1.73 -14.34 -0.86
C THR A 120 -2.72 -14.11 0.28
N SER A 121 -2.44 -14.70 1.45
CA SER A 121 -3.17 -14.35 2.68
C SER A 121 -2.91 -12.89 3.05
N VAL A 122 -3.99 -12.11 3.19
CA VAL A 122 -3.94 -10.69 3.58
C VAL A 122 -3.14 -10.52 4.88
N VAL A 123 -3.32 -11.44 5.84
CA VAL A 123 -2.61 -11.42 7.13
C VAL A 123 -1.11 -11.58 6.96
N GLN A 124 -0.67 -12.52 6.12
CA GLN A 124 0.76 -12.74 5.85
C GLN A 124 1.38 -11.54 5.11
N GLY A 125 0.64 -10.95 4.16
CA GLY A 125 1.05 -9.74 3.46
C GLY A 125 1.23 -8.56 4.41
N LEU A 126 0.29 -8.37 5.34
CA LEU A 126 0.35 -7.33 6.36
C LEU A 126 1.55 -7.51 7.30
N LEU A 127 1.79 -8.73 7.80
CA LEU A 127 2.94 -9.03 8.67
C LEU A 127 4.26 -8.75 7.96
N LYS A 128 4.40 -9.17 6.69
CA LYS A 128 5.58 -8.86 5.86
C LYS A 128 5.73 -7.38 5.53
N ALA A 129 4.65 -6.61 5.58
CA ALA A 129 4.69 -5.17 5.38
C ALA A 129 5.13 -4.45 6.67
N LEU A 130 4.62 -4.86 7.83
CA LEU A 130 5.03 -4.34 9.13
C LEU A 130 6.52 -4.51 9.40
N THR A 131 7.09 -5.66 9.05
CA THR A 131 8.53 -5.94 9.22
C THR A 131 9.41 -5.39 8.10
N SER A 132 8.84 -4.64 7.16
CA SER A 132 9.59 -4.12 6.02
C SER A 132 10.39 -2.87 6.38
N PHE A 133 11.48 -2.64 5.63
CA PHE A 133 12.31 -1.44 5.76
C PHE A 133 11.53 -0.12 5.57
N ALA A 134 10.42 -0.14 4.83
CA ALA A 134 9.61 1.07 4.60
C ALA A 134 8.71 1.45 5.79
N VAL A 135 8.48 0.53 6.73
CA VAL A 135 7.53 0.70 7.85
C VAL A 135 8.28 0.60 9.18
N TYR A 136 8.99 -0.50 9.40
CA TYR A 136 9.59 -0.82 10.70
C TYR A 136 10.50 0.30 11.27
N PRO A 137 11.49 0.84 10.54
CA PRO A 137 12.37 1.86 11.09
C PRO A 137 11.62 3.12 11.51
N PHE A 138 10.60 3.52 10.74
CA PHE A 138 9.83 4.73 11.02
C PHE A 138 8.99 4.61 12.30
N TYR A 139 8.25 3.52 12.47
CA TYR A 139 7.45 3.33 13.68
C TYR A 139 8.31 2.98 14.89
N LEU A 140 9.45 2.32 14.70
CA LEU A 140 10.41 2.08 15.78
C LEU A 140 10.99 3.38 16.32
N THR A 141 11.39 4.33 15.45
CA THR A 141 11.92 5.62 15.90
C THR A 141 10.84 6.44 16.62
N LEU A 142 9.59 6.43 16.14
CA LEU A 142 8.46 7.04 16.85
C LEU A 142 8.23 6.42 18.23
N LEU A 143 8.27 5.10 18.35
CA LEU A 143 8.15 4.41 19.63
C LEU A 143 9.29 4.79 20.58
N ALA A 144 10.53 4.83 20.10
CA ALA A 144 11.68 5.26 20.87
C ALA A 144 11.51 6.72 21.37
N MET A 145 11.02 7.62 20.52
CA MET A 145 10.73 9.01 20.88
C MET A 145 9.67 9.11 21.99
N ILE A 146 8.60 8.30 21.93
CA ILE A 146 7.57 8.27 22.99
C ILE A 146 8.15 7.77 24.31
N VAL A 147 9.02 6.76 24.28
CA VAL A 147 9.71 6.24 25.47
C VAL A 147 10.63 7.29 26.08
N VAL A 148 11.44 7.97 25.26
CA VAL A 148 12.30 9.07 25.72
C VAL A 148 11.47 10.21 26.33
N ALA A 149 10.38 10.61 25.66
CA ALA A 149 9.48 11.65 26.18
C ALA A 149 8.88 11.27 27.53
N ARG A 150 8.52 9.99 27.72
CA ARG A 150 8.04 9.50 29.03
C ARG A 150 9.07 9.71 30.13
N PHE A 151 10.35 9.40 29.88
CA PHE A 151 11.42 9.57 30.87
C PHE A 151 11.84 11.03 31.08
N ALA A 152 11.64 11.89 30.09
CA ALA A 152 11.95 13.31 30.21
C ALA A 152 10.86 14.12 30.94
N ILE A 153 9.61 13.64 30.94
CA ILE A 153 8.45 14.29 31.60
C ILE A 153 8.23 13.73 33.03
N LEU A 154 8.72 12.53 33.33
CA LEU A 154 8.79 11.97 34.70
C LEU A 154 9.93 12.61 35.49
#